data_AF-A0A7S2SJH1-F1
#
_entry.id   AF-A0A7S2SJH1-F1
#
_cell.length_a   1.000
_cell.length_b   1.000
_cell.length_c   1.000
_cell.angle_alpha   90.00
_cell.angle_beta   90.00
_cell.angle_gamma   90.00
#
_symmetry.space_group_name_H-M   'P 1'
#
loop_
_entity.id
_entity.type
_entity.pdbx_description
1 polymer ?
#
loop_
_entity_poly.entity_id
_entity_poly.type
_entity_poly.pdbx_seq_one_letter_code
_entity_poly.pdbx_strand_id
1 'polypeptide(L)'
;MATNTGEVLHSNDSKSLWNYTLSPGWTEREVQVFRIALMKFGLGRWTDIVKSRCLPGKTVAQLNNQMQRMIGQQSTSEFTGLHIDPCKVFAENKDKEGRRKNNVLINMEDNPTKEEVARKRKANKELYGLSKEEIHELVIPVLRQEETSSVVIKSTLKHKASSRQAKYDRLRALQQQLQKLNSALRRVQHPEEASNDDMEVDTPEEETVAKKTKTKTAKKNKAPAKKRVKEKTQEELDMELAKRLQREEGGMEVEFSDDDEDFVEPQRKSKRGRTLKKRRARD
;
A
#
# COMPACT_ATOMS: atom_id res chain seq x y z
N MET A 1 -50.28 -16.91 -0.19
CA MET A 1 -49.84 -15.78 0.65
C MET A 1 -48.59 -15.21 0.03
N ALA A 2 -48.66 -13.97 -0.48
CA ALA A 2 -47.57 -13.32 -1.19
C ALA A 2 -46.83 -12.38 -0.21
N THR A 3 -45.57 -12.67 0.09
CA THR A 3 -44.67 -11.71 0.76
C THR A 3 -43.73 -11.12 -0.27
N ASN A 4 -44.09 -9.93 -0.73
CA ASN A 4 -43.22 -9.04 -1.50
C ASN A 4 -42.08 -8.58 -0.58
N THR A 5 -40.92 -9.25 -0.65
CA THR A 5 -39.69 -8.72 -0.07
C THR A 5 -39.19 -7.62 -1.00
N GLY A 6 -39.26 -6.37 -0.53
CA GLY A 6 -38.80 -5.20 -1.26
C GLY A 6 -37.35 -5.36 -1.69
N GLU A 7 -37.15 -5.66 -2.97
CA GLU A 7 -35.86 -5.64 -3.63
C GLU A 7 -35.43 -4.16 -3.71
N VAL A 8 -34.49 -3.77 -2.84
CA VAL A 8 -33.90 -2.43 -2.85
C VAL A 8 -33.05 -2.32 -4.11
N LEU A 9 -33.69 -1.93 -5.22
CA LEU A 9 -33.07 -1.56 -6.47
C LEU A 9 -32.08 -0.43 -6.21
N HIS A 10 -30.79 -0.77 -6.15
CA HIS A 10 -29.73 0.22 -6.17
C HIS A 10 -29.64 0.75 -7.60
N SER A 11 -29.75 2.06 -7.80
CA SER A 11 -29.67 2.71 -9.12
C SER A 11 -28.33 2.52 -9.87
N ASN A 12 -27.38 1.77 -9.29
CA ASN A 12 -26.14 1.32 -9.92
C ASN A 12 -26.25 -0.06 -10.58
N ASP A 13 -27.42 -0.71 -10.56
CA ASP A 13 -27.61 -2.05 -11.13
C ASP A 13 -27.86 -2.03 -12.65
N SER A 14 -27.20 -1.08 -13.34
CA SER A 14 -27.01 -1.24 -14.78
C SER A 14 -26.18 -2.50 -14.94
N LYS A 15 -26.79 -3.57 -15.51
CA LYS A 15 -26.11 -4.79 -15.95
C LYS A 15 -25.06 -4.41 -16.99
N SER A 16 -23.92 -3.89 -16.55
CA SER A 16 -22.75 -3.73 -17.39
C SER A 16 -22.37 -5.12 -17.90
N LEU A 17 -21.66 -5.18 -19.03
CA LEU A 17 -21.16 -6.43 -19.62
C LEU A 17 -20.39 -7.31 -18.62
N TRP A 18 -19.97 -6.69 -17.51
CA TRP A 18 -19.27 -7.26 -16.39
C TRP A 18 -20.27 -7.51 -15.25
N ASN A 19 -20.63 -8.76 -15.01
CA ASN A 19 -21.62 -9.15 -13.99
C ASN A 19 -21.17 -8.89 -12.53
N TYR A 20 -20.08 -8.15 -12.29
CA TYR A 20 -19.56 -7.83 -10.96
C TYR A 20 -19.66 -6.34 -10.67
N THR A 21 -19.90 -5.98 -9.40
CA THR A 21 -19.95 -4.59 -8.96
C THR A 21 -18.54 -3.97 -8.95
N LEU A 22 -18.37 -2.80 -9.56
CA LEU A 22 -17.11 -2.05 -9.49
C LEU A 22 -16.84 -1.54 -8.07
N SER A 23 -15.59 -1.59 -7.61
CA SER A 23 -15.20 -0.90 -6.38
C SER A 23 -15.28 0.62 -6.58
N PRO A 24 -15.60 1.40 -5.54
CA PRO A 24 -15.64 2.86 -5.64
C PRO A 24 -14.34 3.43 -6.21
N GLY A 25 -14.46 4.36 -7.15
CA GLY A 25 -13.32 5.00 -7.80
C GLY A 25 -12.62 4.14 -8.85
N TRP A 26 -13.24 3.09 -9.37
CA TRP A 26 -12.76 2.35 -10.56
C TRP A 26 -13.56 2.73 -11.80
N THR A 27 -12.87 2.88 -12.92
CA THR A 27 -13.51 2.96 -14.24
C THR A 27 -13.55 1.58 -14.89
N GLU A 28 -14.51 1.34 -15.79
CA GLU A 28 -14.60 0.06 -16.51
C GLU A 28 -13.32 -0.26 -17.27
N ARG A 29 -12.69 0.76 -17.85
CA ARG A 29 -11.45 0.62 -18.60
C ARG A 29 -10.27 0.26 -17.70
N GLU A 30 -10.18 0.85 -16.51
CA GLU A 30 -9.20 0.43 -15.49
C GLU A 30 -9.38 -1.03 -15.12
N VAL A 31 -10.63 -1.49 -14.98
CA VAL A 31 -10.88 -2.90 -14.65
C VAL A 31 -10.52 -3.84 -15.80
N GLN A 32 -10.77 -3.46 -17.06
CA GLN A 32 -10.34 -4.26 -18.21
C GLN A 32 -8.82 -4.40 -18.25
N VAL A 33 -8.09 -3.31 -18.05
CA VAL A 33 -6.62 -3.34 -17.96
C VAL A 33 -6.17 -4.19 -16.77
N PHE A 34 -6.86 -4.09 -15.64
CA PHE A 34 -6.56 -4.92 -14.47
C PHE A 34 -6.80 -6.42 -14.72
N ARG A 35 -7.88 -6.78 -15.42
CA ARG A 35 -8.15 -8.17 -15.84
C ARG A 35 -7.00 -8.74 -16.65
N ILE A 36 -6.56 -8.02 -17.68
CA ILE A 36 -5.45 -8.44 -18.54
C ILE A 36 -4.15 -8.52 -17.74
N ALA A 37 -3.90 -7.58 -16.83
CA ALA A 37 -2.73 -7.60 -15.95
C ALA A 37 -2.73 -8.81 -15.01
N LEU A 38 -3.89 -9.19 -14.44
CA LEU A 38 -4.04 -10.40 -13.62
C LEU A 38 -3.77 -11.67 -14.42
N MET A 39 -4.27 -11.76 -15.66
CA MET A 39 -4.00 -12.89 -16.55
C MET A 39 -2.52 -12.98 -16.94
N LYS A 40 -1.86 -11.83 -17.19
CA LYS A 40 -0.46 -11.78 -17.60
C LYS A 40 0.54 -12.05 -16.48
N PHE A 41 0.37 -11.41 -15.32
CA PHE A 41 1.32 -11.53 -14.20
C PHE A 41 0.93 -12.62 -13.20
N GLY A 42 -0.34 -13.02 -13.17
CA GLY A 42 -0.90 -13.94 -12.19
C GLY A 42 -1.54 -13.22 -11.01
N LEU A 43 -2.52 -13.89 -10.39
CA LEU A 43 -3.27 -13.36 -9.27
C LEU A 43 -2.38 -13.24 -8.03
N GLY A 44 -2.51 -12.16 -7.25
CA GLY A 44 -1.69 -11.97 -6.06
C GLY A 44 -0.28 -11.38 -6.32
N ARG A 45 0.19 -11.30 -7.58
CA ARG A 45 1.47 -10.68 -7.93
C ARG A 45 1.38 -9.16 -8.02
N TRP A 46 0.97 -8.53 -6.92
CA TRP A 46 0.70 -7.09 -6.86
C TRP A 46 1.90 -6.23 -7.19
N THR A 47 3.10 -6.66 -6.76
CA THR A 47 4.35 -5.94 -6.97
C THR A 47 4.66 -5.78 -8.45
N ASP A 48 4.45 -6.83 -9.25
CA ASP A 48 4.72 -6.81 -10.69
C ASP A 48 3.70 -5.94 -11.44
N ILE A 49 2.41 -6.04 -11.05
CA ILE A 49 1.35 -5.20 -11.59
C ILE A 49 1.64 -3.72 -11.30
N VAL A 50 2.02 -3.37 -10.07
CA VAL A 50 2.35 -1.98 -9.70
C VAL A 50 3.61 -1.48 -10.42
N LYS A 51 4.64 -2.33 -10.56
CA LYS A 51 5.87 -2.00 -11.31
C LYS A 51 5.59 -1.76 -12.79
N SER A 52 4.64 -2.47 -13.39
CA SER A 52 4.25 -2.28 -14.79
C SER A 52 3.59 -0.93 -15.09
N ARG A 53 3.18 -0.18 -14.06
CA ARG A 53 2.52 1.14 -14.15
C ARG A 53 1.23 1.15 -14.98
N CYS A 54 0.61 0.00 -15.24
CA CYS A 54 -0.64 -0.07 -16.02
C CYS A 54 -1.85 0.57 -15.31
N LEU A 55 -1.81 0.68 -13.98
CA LEU A 55 -2.88 1.26 -13.14
C LEU A 55 -2.31 2.31 -12.17
N PRO A 56 -1.99 3.53 -12.65
CA PRO A 56 -1.37 4.54 -11.83
C PRO A 56 -2.29 4.99 -10.69
N GLY A 57 -1.73 5.09 -9.48
CA GLY A 57 -2.44 5.61 -8.30
C GLY A 57 -3.27 4.57 -7.55
N LYS A 58 -3.54 3.38 -8.11
CA LYS A 58 -4.23 2.31 -7.38
C LYS A 58 -3.30 1.68 -6.33
N THR A 59 -3.81 1.52 -5.12
CA THR A 59 -3.10 0.84 -4.02
C THR A 59 -3.30 -0.67 -4.08
N VAL A 60 -2.38 -1.44 -3.48
CA VAL A 60 -2.50 -2.92 -3.41
C VAL A 60 -3.82 -3.36 -2.78
N ALA A 61 -4.30 -2.66 -1.75
CA ALA A 61 -5.59 -2.93 -1.12
C ALA A 61 -6.77 -2.71 -2.09
N GLN A 62 -6.72 -1.64 -2.91
CA GLN A 62 -7.74 -1.40 -3.94
C GLN A 62 -7.72 -2.48 -5.03
N LEU A 63 -6.53 -2.90 -5.48
CA LEU A 63 -6.37 -4.00 -6.44
C LEU A 63 -6.96 -5.30 -5.88
N ASN A 64 -6.64 -5.65 -4.64
CA ASN A 64 -7.15 -6.87 -4.00
C ASN A 64 -8.68 -6.86 -3.86
N ASN A 65 -9.26 -5.75 -3.38
CA ASN A 65 -10.71 -5.61 -3.26
C ASN A 65 -11.42 -5.71 -4.61
N GLN A 66 -10.85 -5.11 -5.66
CA GLN A 66 -11.41 -5.22 -7.01
C GLN A 66 -11.31 -6.64 -7.54
N MET A 67 -10.20 -7.34 -7.30
CA MET A 67 -10.01 -8.73 -7.70
C MET A 67 -11.01 -9.66 -6.99
N GLN A 68 -11.24 -9.51 -5.68
CA GLN A 68 -12.26 -10.28 -4.95
C GLN A 68 -13.67 -10.12 -5.56
N ARG A 69 -14.02 -8.90 -5.97
CA ARG A 69 -15.29 -8.64 -6.67
C ARG A 69 -15.33 -9.27 -8.05
N MET A 70 -14.22 -9.18 -8.80
CA MET A 70 -14.10 -9.76 -10.14
C MET A 70 -14.14 -11.28 -10.15
N ILE A 71 -13.70 -11.96 -9.07
CA ILE A 71 -13.80 -13.42 -8.92
C ILE A 71 -15.14 -13.82 -8.26
N GLY A 72 -15.72 -12.91 -7.47
CA GLY A 72 -16.98 -13.16 -6.77
C GLY A 72 -16.81 -13.95 -5.46
N GLN A 73 -15.59 -14.03 -4.92
CA GLN A 73 -15.32 -14.62 -3.60
C GLN A 73 -14.28 -13.82 -2.80
N GLN A 74 -14.39 -13.86 -1.47
CA GLN A 74 -13.56 -13.06 -0.57
C GLN A 74 -12.19 -13.71 -0.36
N SER A 75 -12.17 -15.03 -0.16
CA SER A 75 -10.93 -15.78 -0.02
C SER A 75 -10.32 -16.03 -1.39
N THR A 76 -9.04 -15.73 -1.58
CA THR A 76 -8.37 -15.82 -2.90
C THR A 76 -7.08 -16.64 -2.84
N SER A 77 -6.79 -17.26 -1.69
CA SER A 77 -5.56 -18.01 -1.43
C SER A 77 -5.32 -19.19 -2.39
N GLU A 78 -6.41 -19.83 -2.82
CA GLU A 78 -6.42 -20.92 -3.80
C GLU A 78 -6.08 -20.46 -5.23
N PHE A 79 -6.22 -19.16 -5.51
CA PHE A 79 -5.92 -18.58 -6.82
C PHE A 79 -4.59 -17.83 -6.87
N THR A 80 -3.97 -17.57 -5.71
CA THR A 80 -2.68 -16.87 -5.63
C THR A 80 -1.61 -17.55 -6.48
N GLY A 81 -0.99 -16.77 -7.37
CA GLY A 81 0.08 -17.19 -8.27
C GLY A 81 -0.40 -17.79 -9.59
N LEU A 82 -1.71 -18.03 -9.78
CA LEU A 82 -2.23 -18.61 -11.01
C LEU A 82 -2.50 -17.52 -12.07
N HIS A 83 -2.29 -17.88 -13.33
CA HIS A 83 -2.62 -17.07 -14.49
C HIS A 83 -3.99 -17.52 -15.02
N ILE A 84 -5.05 -16.89 -14.53
CA ILE A 84 -6.44 -17.25 -14.87
C ILE A 84 -7.22 -16.01 -15.24
N ASP A 85 -8.31 -16.21 -15.98
CA ASP A 85 -9.28 -15.17 -16.24
C ASP A 85 -10.29 -15.06 -15.08
N PRO A 86 -10.28 -13.97 -14.28
CA PRO A 86 -11.17 -13.82 -13.12
C PRO A 86 -12.65 -13.91 -13.48
N CYS A 87 -13.03 -13.47 -14.68
CA CYS A 87 -14.43 -13.43 -15.10
C CYS A 87 -15.02 -14.83 -15.34
N LYS A 88 -14.19 -15.81 -15.73
CA LYS A 88 -14.64 -17.21 -15.86
C LYS A 88 -14.99 -17.78 -14.50
N VAL A 89 -14.13 -17.55 -13.51
CA VAL A 89 -14.36 -17.98 -12.13
C VAL A 89 -15.61 -17.30 -11.55
N PHE A 90 -15.81 -16.02 -11.86
CA PHE A 90 -17.02 -15.31 -11.44
C PHE A 90 -18.30 -15.92 -11.96
N ALA A 91 -18.33 -16.32 -13.24
CA ALA A 91 -19.51 -16.93 -13.84
C ALA A 91 -19.93 -18.17 -13.04
N GLU A 92 -18.99 -19.05 -12.72
CA GLU A 92 -19.26 -20.24 -11.91
C GLU A 92 -19.59 -19.89 -10.45
N ASN A 93 -18.87 -18.94 -9.86
CA ASN A 93 -19.12 -18.49 -8.49
C ASN A 93 -20.45 -17.77 -8.33
N LYS A 94 -21.04 -17.22 -9.40
CA LYS A 94 -22.36 -16.59 -9.37
C LYS A 94 -23.46 -17.62 -9.10
N ASP A 95 -23.31 -18.80 -9.68
CA ASP A 95 -24.30 -19.87 -9.58
C ASP A 95 -24.14 -20.73 -8.31
N LYS A 96 -22.99 -20.63 -7.64
CA LYS A 96 -22.76 -21.31 -6.35
C LYS A 96 -23.65 -20.74 -5.24
N GLU A 97 -24.33 -21.63 -4.53
CA GLU A 97 -25.05 -21.31 -3.30
C GLU A 97 -24.08 -21.08 -2.13
N GLY A 98 -24.39 -20.12 -1.27
CA GLY A 98 -23.61 -19.84 -0.07
C GLY A 98 -23.84 -18.45 0.49
N ARG A 99 -23.25 -18.17 1.65
CA ARG A 99 -23.38 -16.86 2.30
C ARG A 99 -22.58 -15.81 1.54
N ARG A 100 -23.24 -14.71 1.16
CA ARG A 100 -22.62 -13.59 0.45
C ARG A 100 -22.59 -12.34 1.31
N LYS A 101 -21.50 -11.56 1.22
CA LYS A 101 -21.41 -10.19 1.76
C LYS A 101 -20.95 -9.29 0.63
N ASN A 102 -21.70 -8.23 0.38
CA ASN A 102 -21.46 -7.32 -0.76
C ASN A 102 -21.38 -8.08 -2.11
N ASN A 103 -22.27 -9.06 -2.31
CA ASN A 103 -22.35 -9.95 -3.48
C ASN A 103 -21.17 -10.91 -3.70
N VAL A 104 -20.24 -10.98 -2.74
CA VAL A 104 -19.05 -11.84 -2.79
C VAL A 104 -19.24 -13.03 -1.84
N LEU A 105 -18.90 -14.24 -2.29
CA LEU A 105 -18.97 -15.48 -1.50
C LEU A 105 -17.98 -15.43 -0.32
N ILE A 106 -18.48 -15.69 0.88
CA ILE A 106 -17.69 -15.72 2.12
C ILE A 106 -17.39 -17.17 2.47
N ASN A 107 -16.14 -17.45 2.86
CA ASN A 107 -15.82 -18.73 3.48
C ASN A 107 -16.40 -18.77 4.90
N MET A 108 -17.31 -19.72 5.15
CA MET A 108 -17.92 -19.92 6.48
C MET A 108 -17.19 -20.98 7.30
N GLU A 109 -16.32 -21.75 6.66
CA GLU A 109 -15.55 -22.83 7.30
C GLU A 109 -14.26 -22.29 7.93
N ASP A 110 -13.62 -23.15 8.73
CA ASP A 110 -12.31 -22.87 9.30
C ASP A 110 -11.28 -22.53 8.23
N ASN A 111 -10.19 -21.87 8.65
CA ASN A 111 -9.11 -21.54 7.74
C ASN A 111 -8.54 -22.83 7.13
N PRO A 112 -8.55 -22.97 5.79
CA PRO A 112 -8.11 -24.19 5.15
C PRO A 112 -6.63 -24.46 5.44
N THR A 113 -6.28 -25.73 5.54
CA THR A 113 -4.88 -26.12 5.74
C THR A 113 -4.05 -25.80 4.50
N LYS A 114 -2.72 -25.70 4.66
CA LYS A 114 -1.82 -25.42 3.53
C LYS A 114 -1.97 -26.47 2.41
N GLU A 115 -2.15 -27.73 2.78
CA GLU A 115 -2.33 -28.86 1.85
C GLU A 115 -3.63 -28.74 1.06
N GLU A 116 -4.74 -28.36 1.72
CA GLU A 116 -6.02 -28.14 1.05
C GLU A 116 -5.95 -26.97 0.07
N VAL A 117 -5.29 -25.88 0.46
CA VAL A 117 -5.07 -24.72 -0.43
C VAL A 117 -4.24 -25.15 -1.64
N ALA A 118 -3.20 -25.96 -1.45
CA ALA A 118 -2.38 -26.47 -2.55
C ALA A 118 -3.19 -27.39 -3.48
N ARG A 119 -4.01 -28.29 -2.93
CA ARG A 119 -4.90 -29.17 -3.70
C ARG A 119 -5.90 -28.37 -4.52
N LYS A 120 -6.59 -27.40 -3.91
CA LYS A 120 -7.54 -26.51 -4.59
C LYS A 120 -6.85 -25.68 -5.67
N ARG A 121 -5.64 -25.18 -5.38
CA ARG A 121 -4.84 -24.43 -6.36
C ARG A 121 -4.50 -25.28 -7.58
N LYS A 122 -4.14 -26.56 -7.40
CA LYS A 122 -3.87 -27.46 -8.52
C LYS A 122 -5.12 -27.71 -9.36
N ALA A 123 -6.25 -28.01 -8.72
CA ALA A 123 -7.52 -28.20 -9.42
C ALA A 123 -7.96 -26.94 -10.20
N ASN A 124 -7.84 -25.77 -9.58
CA ASN A 124 -8.15 -24.49 -10.22
C ASN A 124 -7.20 -24.15 -11.37
N LYS A 125 -5.93 -24.55 -11.27
CA LYS A 125 -4.96 -24.41 -12.37
C LYS A 125 -5.33 -25.28 -13.56
N GLU A 126 -5.82 -26.50 -13.33
CA GLU A 126 -6.27 -27.40 -14.39
C GLU A 126 -7.57 -26.90 -15.04
N LEU A 127 -8.50 -26.34 -14.25
CA LEU A 127 -9.80 -25.89 -14.74
C LEU A 127 -9.76 -24.52 -15.44
N TYR A 128 -9.00 -23.56 -14.91
CA TYR A 128 -9.01 -22.17 -15.38
C TYR A 128 -7.65 -21.65 -15.85
N GLY A 129 -6.59 -22.45 -15.72
CA GLY A 129 -5.23 -22.05 -16.08
C GLY A 129 -5.12 -21.68 -17.56
N LEU A 130 -4.56 -20.51 -17.82
CA LEU A 130 -4.19 -20.10 -19.16
C LEU A 130 -2.92 -20.81 -19.61
N SER A 131 -2.84 -21.11 -20.89
CA SER A 131 -1.62 -21.63 -21.52
C SER A 131 -0.53 -20.55 -21.54
N LYS A 132 0.74 -20.99 -21.61
CA LYS A 132 1.88 -20.06 -21.68
C LYS A 132 1.86 -19.20 -22.94
N GLU A 133 1.32 -19.72 -24.04
CA GLU A 133 1.19 -19.03 -25.32
C GLU A 133 0.17 -17.89 -25.19
N GLU A 134 -1.02 -18.17 -24.64
CA GLU A 134 -2.03 -17.16 -24.35
C GLU A 134 -1.47 -16.06 -23.44
N ILE A 135 -0.74 -16.43 -22.39
CA ILE A 135 -0.14 -15.45 -21.45
C ILE A 135 0.85 -14.52 -22.16
N HIS A 136 1.63 -15.04 -23.12
CA HIS A 136 2.61 -14.25 -23.86
C HIS A 136 1.95 -13.28 -24.85
N GLU A 137 0.88 -13.72 -25.51
CA GLU A 137 0.11 -12.90 -26.46
C GLU A 137 -0.62 -11.73 -25.78
N LEU A 138 -0.94 -11.85 -24.48
CA LEU A 138 -1.59 -10.77 -23.75
C LEU A 138 -0.73 -9.50 -23.70
N VAL A 139 -1.21 -8.45 -24.38
CA VAL A 139 -0.66 -7.10 -24.30
C VAL A 139 -1.51 -6.27 -23.35
N ILE A 140 -0.88 -5.71 -22.31
CA ILE A 140 -1.56 -4.83 -21.36
C ILE A 140 -1.65 -3.42 -21.97
N PRO A 141 -2.85 -2.86 -22.20
CA PRO A 141 -3.00 -1.51 -22.70
C PRO A 141 -2.51 -0.48 -21.68
N VAL A 142 -1.84 0.57 -22.16
CA VAL A 142 -1.44 1.70 -21.31
C VAL A 142 -2.60 2.69 -21.21
N LEU A 143 -3.04 2.99 -19.99
CA LEU A 143 -4.09 3.97 -19.74
C LEU A 143 -3.55 5.40 -19.79
N ARG A 144 -4.29 6.29 -20.45
CA ARG A 144 -4.02 7.75 -20.41
C ARG A 144 -4.61 8.36 -19.14
N GLN A 145 -4.09 9.51 -18.71
CA GLN A 145 -4.57 10.20 -17.50
C GLN A 145 -6.07 10.53 -17.55
N GLU A 146 -6.60 10.82 -18.74
CA GLU A 146 -8.03 11.11 -18.96
C GLU A 146 -8.94 9.90 -18.68
N GLU A 147 -8.40 8.69 -18.80
CA GLU A 147 -9.13 7.42 -18.69
C GLU A 147 -9.09 6.86 -17.26
N THR A 148 -8.22 7.44 -16.43
CA THR A 148 -8.03 7.05 -15.03
C THR A 148 -8.93 7.86 -14.10
N SER A 149 -9.37 7.25 -13.00
CA SER A 149 -10.24 7.91 -12.04
C SER A 149 -9.58 9.18 -11.48
N SER A 150 -10.12 10.35 -11.82
CA SER A 150 -9.56 11.67 -11.46
C SER A 150 -9.43 11.91 -9.94
N VAL A 151 -10.25 11.21 -9.16
CA VAL A 151 -10.33 11.31 -7.69
C VAL A 151 -9.02 10.89 -7.00
N VAL A 152 -8.30 9.91 -7.54
CA VAL A 152 -7.10 9.33 -6.90
C VAL A 152 -5.84 10.14 -7.23
N ILE A 153 -5.79 10.77 -8.41
CA ILE A 153 -4.64 11.58 -8.83
C ILE A 153 -4.59 12.88 -8.01
N LYS A 154 -5.73 13.54 -7.79
CA LYS A 154 -5.78 14.82 -7.05
C LYS A 154 -5.42 14.66 -5.58
N SER A 155 -5.84 13.58 -4.93
CA SER A 155 -5.56 13.33 -3.50
C SER A 155 -4.09 12.97 -3.27
N THR A 156 -3.51 12.09 -4.09
CA THR A 156 -2.11 11.68 -3.97
C THR A 156 -1.14 12.81 -4.27
N LEU A 157 -1.44 13.67 -5.25
CA LEU A 157 -0.64 14.86 -5.54
C LEU A 157 -0.68 15.88 -4.39
N LYS A 158 -1.86 16.13 -3.81
CA LYS A 158 -2.01 17.04 -2.66
C LYS A 158 -1.27 16.53 -1.42
N HIS A 159 -1.39 15.25 -1.08
CA HIS A 159 -0.66 14.67 0.06
C HIS A 159 0.86 14.68 -0.15
N LYS A 160 1.34 14.40 -1.37
CA LYS A 160 2.78 14.48 -1.68
C LYS A 160 3.31 15.92 -1.71
N ALA A 161 2.49 16.89 -2.09
CA ALA A 161 2.84 18.30 -2.02
C ALA A 161 2.91 18.79 -0.58
N SER A 162 1.89 18.46 0.23
CA SER A 162 1.84 18.78 1.66
C SER A 162 2.98 18.13 2.46
N SER A 163 3.28 16.85 2.19
CA SER A 163 4.42 16.16 2.83
C SER A 163 5.77 16.74 2.42
N ARG A 164 5.93 17.18 1.17
CA ARG A 164 7.14 17.92 0.74
C ARG A 164 7.25 19.26 1.42
N GLN A 165 6.16 20.01 1.54
CA GLN A 165 6.13 21.29 2.22
C GLN A 165 6.54 21.16 3.69
N ALA A 166 5.98 20.19 4.40
CA ALA A 166 6.34 19.91 5.80
C ALA A 166 7.84 19.58 5.97
N LYS A 167 8.45 18.88 5.00
CA LYS A 167 9.89 18.62 5.00
C LYS A 167 10.71 19.91 4.80
N TYR A 168 10.28 20.79 3.90
CA TYR A 168 10.94 22.08 3.69
C TYR A 168 10.83 22.98 4.92
N ASP A 169 9.68 23.02 5.56
CA ASP A 169 9.48 23.82 6.78
C ASP A 169 10.36 23.31 7.93
N ARG A 170 10.50 21.98 8.06
CA ARG A 170 11.42 21.36 9.02
C ARG A 170 12.89 21.68 8.73
N LEU A 171 13.30 21.63 7.46
CA LEU A 171 14.66 22.01 7.06
C LEU A 171 14.95 23.48 7.37
N ARG A 172 13.98 24.37 7.11
CA ARG A 172 14.10 25.80 7.42
C ARG A 172 14.22 26.04 8.92
N ALA A 173 13.44 25.34 9.74
CA ALA A 173 13.55 25.41 11.20
C ALA A 173 14.93 24.94 11.71
N LEU A 174 15.46 23.84 11.16
CA LEU A 174 16.81 23.36 11.49
C LEU A 174 17.91 24.34 11.07
N GLN A 175 17.79 24.97 9.90
CA GLN A 175 18.72 26.02 9.47
C GLN A 175 18.72 27.21 10.44
N GLN A 176 17.53 27.66 10.88
CA GLN A 176 17.43 28.74 11.87
C GLN A 176 18.03 28.35 13.22
N GLN A 177 17.86 27.11 13.66
CA GLN A 177 18.49 26.61 14.88
C GLN A 177 20.02 26.57 14.78
N LEU A 178 20.55 26.13 13.64
CA LEU A 178 22.00 26.15 13.37
C LEU A 178 22.57 27.57 13.35
N GLN A 179 21.86 28.52 12.75
CA GLN A 179 22.28 29.93 12.76
C GLN A 179 22.34 30.50 14.19
N LYS A 180 21.34 30.20 15.02
CA LYS A 180 21.33 30.61 16.44
C LYS A 180 22.45 29.96 17.25
N LEU A 181 22.74 28.69 17.01
CA LEU A 181 23.85 28.00 17.67
C LEU A 181 25.19 28.59 17.23
N ASN A 182 25.38 28.87 15.94
CA ASN A 182 26.61 29.48 15.43
C ASN A 182 26.82 30.89 15.97
N SER A 183 25.76 31.71 16.06
CA SER A 183 25.89 33.06 16.66
C SER A 183 26.19 32.97 18.16
N ALA A 184 25.57 32.04 18.89
CA ALA A 184 25.90 31.79 20.29
C ALA A 184 27.36 31.30 20.46
N LEU A 185 27.82 30.40 19.59
CA LEU A 185 29.20 29.91 19.60
C LEU A 185 30.21 31.04 19.35
N ARG A 186 29.92 31.93 18.38
CA ARG A 186 30.75 33.11 18.10
C ARG A 186 30.85 34.03 19.32
N ARG A 187 29.75 34.27 20.03
CA ARG A 187 29.75 35.07 21.27
C ARG A 187 30.63 34.48 22.37
N VAL A 188 30.71 33.14 22.45
CA VAL A 188 31.58 32.46 23.41
C VAL A 188 33.06 32.51 22.98
N GLN A 189 33.33 32.41 21.67
CA GLN A 189 34.70 32.41 21.14
C GLN A 189 35.32 33.82 21.08
N HIS A 190 34.51 34.85 20.82
CA HIS A 190 34.95 36.25 20.67
C HIS A 190 34.08 37.17 21.52
N PRO A 191 34.26 37.18 22.85
CA PRO A 191 33.45 37.99 23.76
C PRO A 191 33.66 39.50 23.58
N GLU A 192 34.77 39.95 22.99
CA GLU A 192 35.06 41.38 22.79
C GLU A 192 34.38 42.00 21.54
N GLU A 193 33.93 41.19 20.59
CA GLU A 193 33.24 41.67 19.37
C GLU A 193 31.71 41.72 19.54
N ALA A 194 31.17 41.22 20.66
CA ALA A 194 29.73 41.06 20.87
C ALA A 194 28.98 42.36 21.25
N SER A 195 29.66 43.49 21.37
CA SER A 195 29.07 44.78 21.78
C SER A 195 28.60 45.67 20.62
N ASN A 196 28.83 45.31 19.35
CA ASN A 196 28.55 46.17 18.20
C ASN A 196 27.56 45.60 17.15
N ASP A 197 26.92 44.46 17.40
CA ASP A 197 26.06 43.78 16.40
C ASP A 197 24.55 43.87 16.72
N ASP A 198 24.14 44.94 17.42
CA ASP A 198 22.74 45.41 17.46
C ASP A 198 22.55 46.43 16.31
N MET A 199 22.49 45.95 15.07
CA MET A 199 22.07 46.78 13.93
C MET A 199 20.99 46.09 13.10
N GLU A 200 19.81 46.72 13.11
CA GLU A 200 18.73 46.68 12.12
C GLU A 200 18.14 45.31 11.74
N VAL A 201 17.11 44.89 12.47
CA VAL A 201 16.01 44.11 11.90
C VAL A 201 14.91 45.09 11.53
N ASP A 202 14.86 45.42 10.25
CA ASP A 202 13.84 46.25 9.60
C ASP A 202 12.45 45.59 9.78
N THR A 203 11.63 46.16 10.67
CA THR A 203 10.22 45.80 10.85
C THR A 203 9.36 46.77 10.05
N PRO A 204 8.48 46.29 9.14
CA PRO A 204 7.51 47.18 8.51
C PRO A 204 6.37 47.49 9.50
N GLU A 205 6.20 48.78 9.75
CA GLU A 205 5.07 49.38 10.46
C GLU A 205 3.76 49.17 9.67
N GLU A 206 2.68 48.75 10.34
CA GLU A 206 1.35 49.31 10.04
C GLU A 206 0.43 49.29 11.27
N GLU A 207 0.22 50.52 11.75
CA GLU A 207 -0.96 51.15 12.34
C GLU A 207 -1.82 50.53 13.46
N THR A 208 -1.95 51.40 14.47
CA THR A 208 -2.75 51.38 15.68
C THR A 208 -4.24 51.61 15.45
N VAL A 209 -5.12 50.93 16.21
CA VAL A 209 -6.35 51.56 16.76
C VAL A 209 -6.63 51.05 18.17
N ALA A 210 -6.78 52.00 19.09
CA ALA A 210 -7.04 51.83 20.52
C ALA A 210 -8.47 51.38 20.86
N LYS A 211 -8.64 50.65 21.98
CA LYS A 211 -9.70 50.93 22.99
C LYS A 211 -9.52 50.18 24.33
N LYS A 212 -9.36 51.00 25.38
CA LYS A 212 -9.85 50.93 26.79
C LYS A 212 -10.93 49.83 27.04
N THR A 213 -11.06 49.14 28.19
CA THR A 213 -10.95 49.52 29.61
C THR A 213 -11.31 48.34 30.55
N LYS A 214 -10.89 48.45 31.83
CA LYS A 214 -11.53 47.98 33.09
C LYS A 214 -11.29 46.55 33.63
N THR A 215 -10.37 46.54 34.61
CA THR A 215 -10.37 45.92 35.95
C THR A 215 -11.62 45.15 36.43
N LYS A 216 -11.41 43.97 37.06
CA LYS A 216 -11.93 43.61 38.41
C LYS A 216 -11.47 42.22 38.94
N THR A 217 -10.77 42.24 40.08
CA THR A 217 -10.89 41.39 41.30
C THR A 217 -11.08 39.86 41.24
N ALA A 218 -10.05 39.17 41.73
CA ALA A 218 -9.99 38.07 42.72
C ALA A 218 -11.20 37.15 42.98
N LYS A 219 -10.95 35.81 42.95
CA LYS A 219 -11.22 34.89 44.08
C LYS A 219 -10.58 33.51 43.88
N LYS A 220 -9.96 33.02 44.97
CA LYS A 220 -9.50 31.65 45.21
C LYS A 220 -10.62 30.64 44.96
N ASN A 221 -10.26 29.45 44.44
CA ASN A 221 -10.79 28.18 44.92
C ASN A 221 -9.75 27.08 44.69
N LYS A 222 -9.43 26.36 45.79
CA LYS A 222 -8.46 25.28 45.90
C LYS A 222 -9.26 24.01 46.18
N ALA A 223 -9.26 23.04 45.27
CA ALA A 223 -9.76 21.68 45.46
C ALA A 223 -9.15 20.74 44.37
N PRO A 224 -9.29 19.41 44.47
CA PRO A 224 -8.22 18.51 44.90
C PRO A 224 -7.51 17.81 43.73
N ALA A 225 -6.29 17.33 44.01
CA ALA A 225 -5.41 16.63 43.09
C ALA A 225 -6.03 15.33 42.55
N LYS A 226 -6.60 15.40 41.34
CA LYS A 226 -6.79 14.22 40.49
C LYS A 226 -5.47 13.98 39.75
N LYS A 227 -4.91 12.78 39.92
CA LYS A 227 -3.76 12.29 39.13
C LYS A 227 -4.10 12.45 37.65
N ARG A 228 -3.55 13.48 36.99
CA ARG A 228 -3.58 13.64 35.53
C ARG A 228 -2.78 12.47 34.96
N VAL A 229 -3.48 11.51 34.38
CA VAL A 229 -2.89 10.63 33.38
C VAL A 229 -2.40 11.57 32.28
N LYS A 230 -1.07 11.64 32.09
CA LYS A 230 -0.50 12.41 30.99
C LYS A 230 -1.03 11.77 29.71
N GLU A 231 -1.91 12.50 29.02
CA GLU A 231 -2.34 12.20 27.68
C GLU A 231 -1.06 12.13 26.83
N LYS A 232 -0.78 10.94 26.27
CA LYS A 232 0.40 10.73 25.43
C LYS A 232 0.33 11.73 24.28
N THR A 233 1.43 12.40 24.00
CA THR A 233 1.48 13.29 22.84
C THR A 233 1.32 12.45 21.57
N GLN A 234 0.81 13.05 20.50
CA GLN A 234 0.65 12.36 19.21
C GLN A 234 1.97 11.70 18.75
N GLU A 235 3.11 12.33 19.05
CA GLU A 235 4.45 11.79 18.76
C GLU A 235 4.79 10.52 19.54
N GLU A 236 4.33 10.38 20.80
CA GLU A 236 4.52 9.14 21.58
C GLU A 236 3.67 7.99 21.03
N LEU A 237 2.45 8.28 20.58
CA LEU A 237 1.58 7.29 19.94
C LEU A 237 2.16 6.80 18.61
N ASP A 238 2.72 7.71 17.82
CA ASP A 238 3.34 7.37 16.53
C ASP A 238 4.63 6.56 16.72
N MET A 239 5.45 6.87 17.74
CA MET A 239 6.62 6.06 18.10
C MET A 239 6.24 4.66 18.60
N GLU A 240 5.17 4.54 19.38
CA GLU A 240 4.70 3.24 19.89
C GLU A 240 4.16 2.36 18.76
N LEU A 241 3.47 2.95 17.78
CA LEU A 241 3.01 2.26 16.57
C LEU A 241 4.18 1.77 15.71
N ALA A 242 5.21 2.61 15.51
CA ALA A 242 6.41 2.23 14.75
C ALA A 242 7.18 1.07 15.40
N LYS A 243 7.29 1.08 16.74
CA LYS A 243 7.96 0.02 17.50
C LYS A 243 7.18 -1.30 17.46
N ARG A 244 5.85 -1.24 17.37
CA ARG A 244 4.98 -2.41 17.18
C ARG A 244 5.14 -3.03 15.80
N LEU A 245 5.18 -2.21 14.74
CA LEU A 245 5.42 -2.66 13.37
C LEU A 245 6.79 -3.33 13.22
N GLN A 246 7.85 -2.77 13.80
CA GLN A 246 9.18 -3.39 13.78
C GLN A 246 9.24 -4.74 14.51
N ARG A 247 8.45 -4.91 15.58
CA ARG A 247 8.38 -6.19 16.31
C ARG A 247 7.57 -7.24 15.55
N GLU A 248 6.56 -6.83 14.79
CA GLU A 248 5.80 -7.71 13.89
C GLU A 248 6.61 -8.09 12.64
N GLU A 249 7.42 -7.18 12.09
CA GLU A 249 8.29 -7.46 10.94
C GLU A 249 9.54 -8.28 11.31
N GLY A 250 10.08 -8.14 12.53
CA GLY A 250 11.26 -8.86 13.00
C GLY A 250 11.03 -10.29 13.52
N GLY A 251 9.78 -10.77 13.52
CA GLY A 251 9.39 -12.05 14.13
C GLY A 251 9.09 -13.20 13.16
N MET A 252 9.31 -13.02 11.86
CA MET A 252 8.98 -14.03 10.85
C MET A 252 10.14 -14.25 9.87
N GLU A 253 11.25 -14.80 10.35
CA GLU A 253 12.12 -15.60 9.49
C GLU A 253 11.33 -16.84 9.07
N VAL A 254 10.68 -16.75 7.91
CA VAL A 254 10.23 -17.95 7.20
C VAL A 254 11.47 -18.51 6.52
N GLU A 255 12.07 -19.55 7.10
CA GLU A 255 12.97 -20.44 6.37
C GLU A 255 12.20 -20.98 5.17
N PHE A 256 12.51 -20.44 3.98
CA PHE A 256 12.02 -20.95 2.72
C PHE A 256 12.98 -22.09 2.34
N SER A 257 12.62 -23.32 2.69
CA SER A 257 13.31 -24.51 2.22
C SER A 257 13.06 -24.64 0.71
N ASP A 258 14.10 -24.40 -0.10
CA ASP A 258 14.14 -24.60 -1.55
C ASP A 258 14.18 -26.11 -1.92
N ASP A 259 13.25 -26.90 -1.39
CA ASP A 259 13.07 -28.33 -1.73
C ASP A 259 11.92 -28.53 -2.74
N ASP A 260 11.95 -27.77 -3.85
CA ASP A 260 11.21 -28.12 -5.07
C ASP A 260 12.24 -28.47 -6.17
N GLU A 261 12.90 -29.61 -5.99
CA GLU A 261 13.61 -30.31 -7.05
C GLU A 261 12.62 -30.78 -8.13
N ASP A 262 12.52 -30.04 -9.24
CA ASP A 262 12.15 -30.59 -10.56
C ASP A 262 12.37 -29.59 -11.71
N PHE A 263 13.44 -28.79 -11.63
CA PHE A 263 13.92 -28.00 -12.77
C PHE A 263 15.13 -28.70 -13.40
N VAL A 264 14.84 -29.63 -14.34
CA VAL A 264 15.87 -30.24 -15.20
C VAL A 264 16.43 -29.15 -16.12
N GLU A 265 17.56 -28.59 -15.73
CA GLU A 265 18.30 -27.61 -16.51
C GLU A 265 18.87 -28.27 -17.79
N PRO A 266 18.66 -27.69 -18.99
CA PRO A 266 19.18 -28.28 -20.22
C PRO A 266 20.70 -28.14 -20.25
N GLN A 267 21.39 -29.29 -20.25
CA GLN A 267 22.85 -29.38 -20.28
C GLN A 267 23.47 -28.56 -21.42
N ARG A 268 24.06 -27.42 -21.05
CA ARG A 268 24.99 -26.68 -21.91
C ARG A 268 26.34 -27.40 -21.91
N LYS A 269 26.64 -28.07 -23.03
CA LYS A 269 27.96 -28.65 -23.34
C LYS A 269 29.03 -27.55 -23.26
N SER A 270 29.84 -27.55 -22.19
CA SER A 270 31.06 -26.74 -22.15
C SER A 270 32.29 -27.61 -22.41
N LYS A 271 32.94 -27.33 -23.54
CA LYS A 271 34.30 -27.77 -23.87
C LYS A 271 35.28 -26.97 -23.00
N ARG A 272 36.11 -27.64 -22.19
CA ARG A 272 37.44 -27.23 -21.70
C ARG A 272 37.84 -28.30 -20.68
N GLY A 273 39.06 -28.81 -20.59
CA GLY A 273 40.34 -28.41 -21.12
C GLY A 273 41.33 -29.22 -20.29
N ARG A 274 41.99 -30.17 -20.95
CA ARG A 274 42.89 -31.19 -20.42
C ARG A 274 44.18 -30.56 -19.87
N THR A 275 44.52 -30.81 -18.61
CA THR A 275 45.91 -30.75 -18.10
C THR A 275 46.15 -31.78 -17.00
N LEU A 276 46.82 -32.88 -17.36
CA LEU A 276 47.47 -33.80 -16.44
C LEU A 276 48.61 -33.07 -15.71
N LYS A 277 48.69 -33.19 -14.38
CA LYS A 277 49.93 -32.94 -13.64
C LYS A 277 50.32 -34.16 -12.82
N LYS A 278 51.24 -34.92 -13.42
CA LYS A 278 52.19 -35.87 -12.83
C LYS A 278 52.68 -35.39 -11.44
N ARG A 279 52.56 -36.21 -10.40
CA ARG A 279 53.53 -36.21 -9.29
C ARG A 279 54.16 -37.59 -9.20
N ARG A 280 55.49 -37.55 -9.35
CA ARG A 280 56.43 -38.65 -9.21
C ARG A 280 56.61 -39.02 -7.74
N ALA A 281 56.93 -40.28 -7.55
CA ALA A 281 57.51 -40.92 -6.37
C ALA A 281 58.90 -40.36 -5.99
N ARG A 282 59.40 -40.88 -4.84
CA ARG A 282 60.65 -40.67 -4.09
C ARG A 282 60.42 -39.87 -2.81
N ASP A 283 60.80 -40.32 -1.62
CA ASP A 283 61.53 -41.50 -1.13
C ASP A 283 60.95 -41.90 0.23
#